data_AF-A0A7C7GK75-F1
#
_entry.id   AF-A0A7C7GK75-F1
#
_cell.length_a   1.000
_cell.length_b   1.000
_cell.length_c   1.000
_cell.angle_alpha   90.00
_cell.angle_beta   90.00
_cell.angle_gamma   90.00
#
_symmetry.space_group_name_H-M   'P 1'
#
loop_
_entity.id
_entity.type
_entity.pdbx_description
1 polymer ?
#
loop_
_entity_poly.entity_id
_entity_poly.type
_entity_poly.pdbx_seq_one_letter_code
_entity_poly.pdbx_strand_id
1 'polypeptide(L)'
;GWTMPSLVTPTSEVLLPARSIQDSIIKVQIDDDEYFLIENRNNWFRDNVNIDSVRYAIYDNTDDYPDYVEVLFDSVDISFDENGVVTSVSSYDLGLPASGLLIWHIDESVIRTAPDEYSINADRERKGIDLEEADGAQDIGYPNIHLFTDPTSGYFGDMWFDGNLEYETVNGVGPPEFSPYSYPDTKSNDGASTFLSIENISVPGDTMSFTVSNTFLVDGFPDTTAFIRTVYDLNGDGVNEVFGGKDSLWWAHSNDLTNRQYLFPLESDSVFIGFERPNIKIFLDSAYFVVYNKEGTSDSLSLEEWENHQKRVFVSINGIKDSISLEEINSKWTGINFDYIAGIDIDLDASLDVLALNVDGFLYCYNSGLILLAGFPLDIQLQPPILSRDLIDDFHPEIVARSADSTSLYVFDYQGRIQYQFASRRDDELVALENINGHNSILTRSSVYQFGEATETDGNEWAFEHGDWGRSRTVTLNYPFTSSGNNLITRAYCYPNPIRENKGTFRVESVNAEKVEIVLYDLAGYYIDTYSKNVTTSGNQISEWVWDVSDIESGVYFGHLDVSKNSK
;
A
#
# COMPACT_ATOMS: atom_id res chain seq x y z
N GLY A 1 -36.15 5.77 8.96
CA GLY A 1 -35.18 6.48 9.83
C GLY A 1 -33.83 6.42 9.17
N TRP A 2 -32.79 6.98 9.77
CA TRP A 2 -31.42 6.74 9.30
C TRP A 2 -30.98 5.34 9.75
N THR A 3 -30.55 4.52 8.79
CA THR A 3 -30.06 3.16 9.01
C THR A 3 -28.59 3.23 9.40
N MET A 4 -28.18 2.51 10.43
CA MET A 4 -26.77 2.41 10.78
C MET A 4 -26.17 1.22 10.00
N PRO A 5 -25.14 1.43 9.18
CA PRO A 5 -24.56 0.35 8.40
C PRO A 5 -23.77 -0.62 9.29
N SER A 6 -23.78 -1.89 8.91
CA SER A 6 -22.98 -2.95 9.54
C SER A 6 -21.61 -3.02 8.86
N LEU A 7 -20.54 -2.84 9.62
CA LEU A 7 -19.17 -3.00 9.11
C LEU A 7 -18.88 -4.47 8.81
N VAL A 8 -18.34 -4.74 7.63
CA VAL A 8 -17.83 -6.05 7.23
C VAL A 8 -16.33 -5.94 6.94
N THR A 9 -15.57 -6.89 7.45
CA THR A 9 -14.15 -7.05 7.16
C THR A 9 -13.94 -8.03 6.01
N PRO A 10 -12.82 -7.94 5.28
CA PRO A 10 -12.43 -8.95 4.31
C PRO A 10 -12.40 -10.39 4.86
N THR A 11 -12.45 -11.31 3.91
CA THR A 11 -12.64 -12.77 4.05
C THR A 11 -13.93 -13.17 4.76
N SER A 12 -15.01 -12.43 4.51
CA SER A 12 -16.33 -12.71 5.08
C SER A 12 -17.36 -13.00 4.00
N GLU A 13 -18.12 -14.09 4.17
CA GLU A 13 -19.38 -14.30 3.45
C GLU A 13 -20.47 -13.45 4.09
N VAL A 14 -21.19 -12.70 3.26
CA VAL A 14 -22.27 -11.81 3.68
C VAL A 14 -23.58 -12.31 3.11
N LEU A 15 -24.60 -12.40 3.96
CA LEU A 15 -25.98 -12.59 3.57
C LEU A 15 -26.73 -11.28 3.83
N LEU A 16 -27.17 -10.60 2.77
CA LEU A 16 -27.79 -9.29 2.83
C LEU A 16 -29.27 -9.36 2.43
N PRO A 17 -30.20 -9.28 3.40
CA PRO A 17 -31.63 -9.18 3.11
C PRO A 17 -31.96 -7.91 2.33
N ALA A 18 -32.97 -8.00 1.47
CA ALA A 18 -33.49 -6.87 0.73
C ALA A 18 -33.98 -5.78 1.70
N ARG A 19 -33.68 -4.52 1.37
CA ARG A 19 -33.98 -3.37 2.22
C ARG A 19 -35.47 -3.19 2.51
N SER A 20 -36.32 -3.63 1.59
CA SER A 20 -37.78 -3.65 1.75
C SER A 20 -38.28 -4.61 2.84
N ILE A 21 -37.50 -5.64 3.18
CA ILE A 21 -37.82 -6.65 4.21
C ILE A 21 -37.20 -6.25 5.55
N GLN A 22 -35.91 -5.90 5.52
CA GLN A 22 -35.14 -5.51 6.70
C GLN A 22 -34.20 -4.37 6.33
N ASP A 23 -34.24 -3.31 7.12
CA ASP A 23 -33.35 -2.16 6.94
C ASP A 23 -31.90 -2.58 7.28
N SER A 24 -31.12 -2.86 6.24
CA SER A 24 -29.75 -3.39 6.33
C SER A 24 -28.88 -2.78 5.24
N ILE A 25 -27.73 -2.23 5.64
CA ILE A 25 -26.71 -1.68 4.74
C ILE A 25 -25.37 -2.21 5.24
N ILE A 26 -24.53 -2.68 4.33
CA ILE A 26 -23.18 -3.13 4.63
C ILE A 26 -22.21 -1.99 4.36
N LYS A 27 -21.22 -1.81 5.24
CA LYS A 27 -20.09 -0.91 5.02
C LYS A 27 -18.83 -1.75 4.86
N VAL A 28 -18.09 -1.52 3.76
CA VAL A 28 -16.75 -2.07 3.55
C VAL A 28 -15.78 -0.89 3.57
N GLN A 29 -14.90 -0.86 4.56
CA GLN A 29 -13.99 0.28 4.78
C GLN A 29 -12.78 0.20 3.84
N ILE A 30 -12.39 1.33 3.24
CA ILE A 30 -11.15 1.47 2.47
C ILE A 30 -10.08 2.12 3.35
N ASP A 31 -10.33 3.35 3.79
CA ASP A 31 -9.47 4.10 4.72
C ASP A 31 -10.31 4.88 5.75
N ASP A 32 -9.85 5.98 6.33
CA ASP A 32 -10.63 6.74 7.32
C ASP A 32 -11.75 7.60 6.72
N ASP A 33 -11.60 8.04 5.48
CA ASP A 33 -12.53 8.93 4.78
C ASP A 33 -13.26 8.23 3.62
N GLU A 34 -12.75 7.10 3.10
CA GLU A 34 -13.33 6.38 1.97
C GLU A 34 -13.88 4.98 2.34
N TYR A 35 -15.05 4.62 1.79
CA TYR A 35 -15.69 3.32 1.99
C TYR A 35 -16.78 3.01 0.96
N PHE A 36 -17.11 1.73 0.83
CA PHE A 36 -18.28 1.28 0.08
C PHE A 36 -19.49 1.05 0.99
N LEU A 37 -20.68 1.46 0.55
CA LEU A 37 -21.97 1.04 1.12
C LEU A 37 -22.69 0.12 0.16
N ILE A 38 -23.16 -1.03 0.65
CA ILE A 38 -23.85 -2.03 -0.16
C ILE A 38 -25.26 -2.22 0.38
N GLU A 39 -26.25 -2.10 -0.50
CA GLU A 39 -27.64 -2.42 -0.20
C GLU A 39 -28.21 -3.41 -1.21
N ASN A 40 -29.04 -4.35 -0.74
CA ASN A 40 -29.82 -5.23 -1.61
C ASN A 40 -31.19 -4.58 -1.86
N ARG A 41 -31.51 -4.28 -3.12
CA ARG A 41 -32.80 -3.71 -3.54
C ARG A 41 -33.58 -4.72 -4.37
N ASN A 42 -34.87 -4.83 -4.10
CA ASN A 42 -35.72 -5.82 -4.76
C ASN A 42 -37.00 -5.19 -5.31
N ASN A 43 -37.13 -5.18 -6.64
CA ASN A 43 -38.30 -4.65 -7.37
C ASN A 43 -39.44 -5.67 -7.55
N TRP A 44 -39.35 -6.83 -6.91
CA TRP A 44 -40.37 -7.87 -7.00
C TRP A 44 -41.57 -7.56 -6.09
N PHE A 45 -42.78 -7.79 -6.60
CA PHE A 45 -44.01 -7.75 -5.78
C PHE A 45 -44.56 -9.17 -5.49
N ARG A 46 -44.04 -10.18 -6.19
CA ARG A 46 -44.17 -11.62 -5.90
C ARG A 46 -42.84 -12.29 -6.25
N ASP A 47 -42.58 -13.47 -5.69
CA ASP A 47 -41.35 -14.22 -5.94
C ASP A 47 -41.05 -14.34 -7.44
N ASN A 48 -39.88 -13.81 -7.86
CA ASN A 48 -39.43 -13.71 -9.25
C ASN A 48 -40.34 -12.93 -10.22
N VAL A 49 -41.20 -12.03 -9.74
CA VAL A 49 -42.12 -11.24 -10.57
C VAL A 49 -42.03 -9.76 -10.25
N ASN A 50 -41.59 -8.98 -11.24
CA ASN A 50 -41.63 -7.53 -11.26
C ASN A 50 -42.68 -7.01 -12.25
N ILE A 51 -42.92 -5.70 -12.23
CA ILE A 51 -43.98 -5.10 -13.05
C ILE A 51 -43.69 -5.30 -14.55
N ASP A 52 -42.43 -5.15 -14.99
CA ASP A 52 -42.07 -5.29 -16.40
C ASP A 52 -42.22 -6.73 -16.91
N SER A 53 -41.98 -7.74 -16.09
CA SER A 53 -42.20 -9.14 -16.48
C SER A 53 -43.69 -9.44 -16.70
N VAL A 54 -44.58 -8.81 -15.93
CA VAL A 54 -46.03 -8.88 -16.16
C VAL A 54 -46.43 -8.13 -17.43
N ARG A 55 -45.89 -6.92 -17.64
CA ARG A 55 -46.17 -6.14 -18.86
C ARG A 55 -45.75 -6.91 -20.11
N TYR A 56 -44.57 -7.52 -20.09
CA TYR A 56 -44.08 -8.38 -21.15
C TYR A 56 -44.98 -9.60 -21.37
N ALA A 57 -45.39 -10.28 -20.29
CA ALA A 57 -46.30 -11.42 -20.38
C ALA A 57 -47.67 -11.03 -20.97
N ILE A 58 -48.22 -9.86 -20.63
CA ILE A 58 -49.46 -9.36 -21.22
C ILE A 58 -49.25 -9.12 -22.72
N TYR A 59 -48.21 -8.39 -23.09
CA TYR A 59 -47.87 -8.11 -24.49
C TYR A 59 -47.71 -9.38 -25.33
N ASP A 60 -47.00 -10.40 -24.84
CA ASP A 60 -46.82 -11.69 -25.54
C ASP A 60 -48.16 -12.41 -25.78
N ASN A 61 -49.16 -12.17 -24.94
CA ASN A 61 -50.49 -12.78 -25.07
C ASN A 61 -51.52 -11.91 -25.84
N THR A 62 -51.33 -10.59 -25.89
CA THR A 62 -52.34 -9.65 -26.40
C THR A 62 -51.88 -8.80 -27.58
N ASP A 63 -50.58 -8.80 -27.91
CA ASP A 63 -49.91 -7.83 -28.80
C ASP A 63 -50.09 -6.36 -28.35
N ASP A 64 -50.49 -6.12 -27.09
CA ASP A 64 -50.69 -4.79 -26.51
C ASP A 64 -49.78 -4.62 -25.29
N TYR A 65 -48.94 -3.58 -25.30
CA TYR A 65 -47.96 -3.35 -24.24
C TYR A 65 -48.54 -2.40 -23.18
N PRO A 66 -48.94 -2.90 -22.00
CA PRO A 66 -49.71 -2.11 -21.05
C PRO A 66 -48.88 -1.04 -20.36
N ASP A 67 -49.57 0.00 -19.87
CA ASP A 67 -48.96 1.06 -19.08
C ASP A 67 -48.45 0.51 -17.73
N TYR A 68 -47.30 1.00 -17.28
CA TYR A 68 -46.70 0.58 -16.02
C TYR A 68 -47.64 0.84 -14.83
N VAL A 69 -48.31 2.00 -14.81
CA VAL A 69 -49.20 2.41 -13.73
C VAL A 69 -50.45 1.54 -13.69
N GLU A 70 -50.96 1.12 -14.85
CA GLU A 70 -52.12 0.20 -14.91
C GLU A 70 -51.80 -1.14 -14.27
N VAL A 71 -50.67 -1.75 -14.64
CA VAL A 71 -50.23 -3.04 -14.08
C VAL A 71 -49.93 -2.91 -12.59
N LEU A 72 -49.29 -1.81 -12.16
CA LEU A 72 -49.02 -1.52 -10.76
C LEU A 72 -50.31 -1.48 -9.93
N PHE A 73 -51.32 -0.75 -10.39
CA PHE A 73 -52.60 -0.60 -9.68
C PHE A 73 -53.43 -1.89 -9.66
N ASP A 74 -53.29 -2.76 -10.66
CA ASP A 74 -54.00 -4.04 -10.72
C ASP A 74 -53.29 -5.13 -9.88
N SER A 75 -51.95 -5.12 -9.85
CA SER A 75 -51.16 -6.25 -9.34
C SER A 75 -50.62 -6.09 -7.91
N VAL A 76 -50.52 -4.85 -7.42
CA VAL A 76 -49.87 -4.52 -6.14
C VAL A 76 -50.86 -3.93 -5.15
N ASP A 77 -50.63 -4.18 -3.86
CA ASP A 77 -51.43 -3.57 -2.79
C ASP A 77 -51.04 -2.09 -2.61
N ILE A 78 -52.00 -1.20 -2.88
CA ILE A 78 -51.83 0.26 -2.86
C ILE A 78 -52.89 0.87 -1.95
N SER A 79 -52.46 1.76 -1.05
CA SER A 79 -53.37 2.49 -0.17
C SER A 79 -53.70 3.86 -0.74
N PHE A 80 -54.97 4.25 -0.60
CA PHE A 80 -55.51 5.52 -1.08
C PHE A 80 -56.10 6.35 0.06
N ASP A 81 -56.03 7.67 -0.06
CA ASP A 81 -56.81 8.59 0.78
C ASP A 81 -58.28 8.68 0.33
N GLU A 82 -59.07 9.47 1.05
CA GLU A 82 -60.49 9.72 0.75
C GLU A 82 -60.76 10.41 -0.60
N ASN A 83 -59.73 11.00 -1.21
CA ASN A 83 -59.79 11.68 -2.51
C ASN A 83 -59.25 10.81 -3.66
N GLY A 84 -58.80 9.58 -3.38
CA GLY A 84 -58.22 8.67 -4.37
C GLY A 84 -56.74 8.93 -4.67
N VAL A 85 -56.02 9.65 -3.80
CA VAL A 85 -54.58 9.88 -3.91
C VAL A 85 -53.84 8.69 -3.28
N VAL A 86 -52.83 8.17 -3.98
CA VAL A 86 -51.94 7.12 -3.44
C VAL A 86 -51.18 7.66 -2.23
N THR A 87 -51.35 7.04 -1.07
CA THR A 87 -50.66 7.42 0.17
C THR A 87 -49.50 6.50 0.51
N SER A 88 -49.53 5.24 0.05
CA SER A 88 -48.46 4.27 0.25
C SER A 88 -48.60 3.09 -0.70
N VAL A 89 -47.47 2.43 -0.96
CA VAL A 89 -47.34 1.17 -1.70
C VAL A 89 -46.61 0.15 -0.84
N SER A 90 -46.70 -1.14 -1.18
CA SER A 90 -46.04 -2.22 -0.42
C SER A 90 -44.51 -2.10 -0.40
N SER A 91 -43.90 -1.61 -1.49
CA SER A 91 -42.47 -1.35 -1.59
C SER A 91 -42.21 -0.19 -2.54
N TYR A 92 -41.28 0.70 -2.18
CA TYR A 92 -40.84 1.80 -3.06
C TYR A 92 -39.79 1.35 -4.09
N ASP A 93 -39.28 0.12 -3.97
CA ASP A 93 -38.30 -0.47 -4.89
C ASP A 93 -38.94 -0.97 -6.18
N LEU A 94 -40.27 -1.06 -6.25
CA LEU A 94 -40.99 -1.57 -7.42
C LEU A 94 -40.68 -0.80 -8.71
N GLY A 95 -40.35 0.49 -8.58
CA GLY A 95 -39.98 1.37 -9.70
C GLY A 95 -38.52 1.28 -10.13
N LEU A 96 -37.68 0.49 -9.45
CA LEU A 96 -36.28 0.29 -9.85
C LEU A 96 -36.21 -0.57 -11.11
N PRO A 97 -35.19 -0.33 -11.98
CA PRO A 97 -35.07 -1.03 -13.26
C PRO A 97 -34.78 -2.53 -13.12
N ALA A 98 -34.20 -2.96 -11.99
CA ALA A 98 -33.95 -4.36 -11.66
C ALA A 98 -33.92 -4.62 -10.15
N SER A 99 -33.69 -5.87 -9.76
CA SER A 99 -33.31 -6.29 -8.41
C SER A 99 -31.84 -6.67 -8.40
N GLY A 100 -31.12 -6.33 -7.34
CA GLY A 100 -29.67 -6.55 -7.25
C GLY A 100 -29.03 -5.76 -6.12
N LEU A 101 -27.71 -5.82 -6.03
CA LEU A 101 -26.94 -4.98 -5.12
C LEU A 101 -26.66 -3.62 -5.78
N LEU A 102 -26.82 -2.55 -4.99
CA LEU A 102 -26.25 -1.23 -5.29
C LEU A 102 -25.04 -1.04 -4.41
N ILE A 103 -23.90 -0.68 -5.04
CA ILE A 103 -22.64 -0.41 -4.35
C ILE A 103 -22.35 1.07 -4.50
N TRP A 104 -22.36 1.79 -3.39
CA TRP A 104 -22.08 3.22 -3.33
C TRP A 104 -20.67 3.46 -2.85
N HIS A 105 -19.89 4.28 -3.54
CA HIS A 105 -18.57 4.72 -3.10
C HIS A 105 -18.69 6.09 -2.43
N ILE A 106 -18.29 6.15 -1.15
CA ILE A 106 -18.41 7.36 -0.33
C ILE A 106 -17.01 7.89 0.00
N ASP A 107 -16.78 9.18 -0.28
CA ASP A 107 -15.59 9.93 0.10
C ASP A 107 -16.00 11.11 1.01
N GLU A 108 -15.83 10.89 2.32
CA GLU A 108 -16.15 11.86 3.37
C GLU A 108 -15.26 13.10 3.30
N SER A 109 -14.06 12.99 2.71
CA SER A 109 -13.17 14.13 2.55
C SER A 109 -13.74 15.14 1.55
N VAL A 110 -14.36 14.66 0.47
CA VAL A 110 -15.07 15.49 -0.52
C VAL A 110 -16.34 16.06 0.09
N ILE A 111 -17.16 15.23 0.75
CA ILE A 111 -18.41 15.66 1.41
C ILE A 111 -18.13 16.79 2.41
N ARG A 112 -17.08 16.63 3.24
CA ARG A 112 -16.71 17.59 4.28
C ARG A 112 -16.15 18.90 3.74
N THR A 113 -15.52 18.88 2.56
CA THR A 113 -14.90 20.07 1.94
C THR A 113 -15.83 20.79 0.95
N ALA A 114 -16.94 20.16 0.55
CA ALA A 114 -17.95 20.74 -0.31
C ALA A 114 -18.53 22.04 0.30
N PRO A 115 -18.61 23.16 -0.45
CA PRO A 115 -19.17 24.41 0.06
C PRO A 115 -20.66 24.33 0.42
N ASP A 116 -21.40 23.44 -0.24
CA ASP A 116 -22.82 23.15 0.04
C ASP A 116 -23.24 21.76 -0.50
N GLU A 117 -24.44 21.29 -0.12
CA GLU A 117 -24.97 19.97 -0.47
C GLU A 117 -25.11 19.74 -1.99
N TYR A 118 -25.26 20.79 -2.80
CA TYR A 118 -25.36 20.67 -4.26
C TYR A 118 -24.01 20.54 -4.94
N SER A 119 -22.91 20.76 -4.20
CA SER A 119 -21.55 20.71 -4.72
C SER A 119 -20.81 19.41 -4.43
N ILE A 120 -21.40 18.50 -3.64
CA ILE A 120 -20.77 17.23 -3.21
C ILE A 120 -20.29 16.39 -4.41
N ASN A 121 -21.09 16.35 -5.48
CA ASN A 121 -20.77 15.61 -6.72
C ASN A 121 -20.52 16.56 -7.91
N ALA A 122 -20.12 17.81 -7.65
CA ALA A 122 -19.90 18.78 -8.73
C ALA A 122 -18.63 18.48 -9.54
N ASP A 123 -17.62 17.89 -8.90
CA ASP A 123 -16.46 17.33 -9.58
C ASP A 123 -16.80 15.93 -10.08
N ARG A 124 -16.71 15.72 -11.39
CA ARG A 124 -17.07 14.45 -12.04
C ARG A 124 -15.96 13.41 -11.94
N GLU A 125 -14.71 13.86 -11.77
CA GLU A 125 -13.55 12.99 -11.65
C GLU A 125 -13.35 12.55 -10.19
N ARG A 126 -13.99 13.24 -9.23
CA ARG A 126 -13.92 12.92 -7.80
C ARG A 126 -15.23 13.26 -7.10
N LYS A 127 -16.18 12.33 -7.12
CA LYS A 127 -17.49 12.47 -6.48
C LYS A 127 -17.39 12.13 -4.98
N GLY A 128 -18.17 12.82 -4.14
CA GLY A 128 -18.27 12.48 -2.72
C GLY A 128 -19.22 11.31 -2.44
N ILE A 129 -20.24 11.14 -3.28
CA ILE A 129 -21.19 10.02 -3.23
C ILE A 129 -21.37 9.52 -4.65
N ASP A 130 -20.82 8.35 -4.95
CA ASP A 130 -20.92 7.74 -6.27
C ASP A 130 -21.67 6.41 -6.22
N LEU A 131 -22.35 6.07 -7.31
CA LEU A 131 -22.87 4.71 -7.53
C LEU A 131 -21.93 4.00 -8.49
N GLU A 132 -21.37 2.87 -8.05
CA GLU A 132 -20.52 2.05 -8.90
C GLU A 132 -21.41 1.23 -9.85
N GLU A 133 -21.60 1.73 -11.06
CA GLU A 133 -22.47 1.14 -12.08
C GLU A 133 -21.84 -0.16 -12.62
N ALA A 134 -22.49 -1.31 -12.42
CA ALA A 134 -21.91 -2.63 -12.71
C ALA A 134 -21.54 -2.84 -14.19
N ASP A 135 -22.17 -2.13 -15.13
CA ASP A 135 -21.81 -2.20 -16.54
C ASP A 135 -20.58 -1.35 -16.91
N GLY A 136 -20.03 -0.58 -15.97
CA GLY A 136 -18.83 0.23 -16.13
C GLY A 136 -19.01 1.49 -16.99
N ALA A 137 -20.23 1.82 -17.43
CA ALA A 137 -20.48 2.95 -18.33
C ALA A 137 -20.41 4.32 -17.62
N GLN A 138 -20.65 4.37 -16.31
CA GLN A 138 -20.64 5.58 -15.49
C GLN A 138 -21.53 6.71 -16.09
N ASP A 139 -22.80 6.40 -16.34
CA ASP A 139 -23.74 7.29 -17.03
C ASP A 139 -24.44 8.27 -16.06
N ILE A 140 -24.53 7.94 -14.78
CA ILE A 140 -25.19 8.77 -13.78
C ILE A 140 -24.35 10.03 -13.49
N GLY A 141 -24.98 11.20 -13.68
CA GLY A 141 -24.33 12.51 -13.56
C GLY A 141 -23.81 13.08 -14.89
N TYR A 142 -23.95 12.33 -15.98
CA TYR A 142 -23.65 12.78 -17.34
C TYR A 142 -24.91 13.15 -18.13
N PRO A 143 -24.83 14.06 -19.13
CA PRO A 143 -25.96 14.33 -20.02
C PRO A 143 -26.24 13.13 -20.91
N ASN A 144 -27.52 12.80 -21.10
CA ASN A 144 -27.92 11.71 -21.98
C ASN A 144 -27.52 12.01 -23.43
N ILE A 145 -26.71 11.12 -24.02
CA ILE A 145 -26.30 11.17 -25.43
C ILE A 145 -27.05 10.15 -26.31
N HIS A 146 -27.85 9.28 -25.70
CA HIS A 146 -28.62 8.24 -26.39
C HIS A 146 -29.92 8.81 -26.98
N LEU A 147 -30.30 8.30 -28.15
CA LEU A 147 -31.43 8.84 -28.92
C LEU A 147 -32.79 8.26 -28.47
N PHE A 148 -32.80 7.06 -27.88
CA PHE A 148 -34.02 6.29 -27.61
C PHE A 148 -34.10 5.71 -26.20
N THR A 149 -33.03 5.88 -25.41
CA THR A 149 -32.91 5.39 -24.03
C THR A 149 -32.31 6.51 -23.19
N ASP A 150 -32.51 6.43 -21.87
CA ASP A 150 -31.93 7.38 -20.92
C ASP A 150 -31.31 6.63 -19.75
N PRO A 151 -30.03 6.23 -19.84
CA PRO A 151 -29.34 5.56 -18.75
C PRO A 151 -29.02 6.51 -17.58
N THR A 152 -29.10 7.83 -17.78
CA THR A 152 -28.65 8.82 -16.79
C THR A 152 -29.51 8.89 -15.53
N SER A 153 -30.67 8.24 -15.54
CA SER A 153 -31.57 8.09 -14.38
C SER A 153 -31.45 6.73 -13.69
N GLY A 154 -30.50 5.89 -14.13
CA GLY A 154 -30.30 4.52 -13.70
C GLY A 154 -30.87 3.50 -14.70
N TYR A 155 -30.11 2.46 -14.96
CA TYR A 155 -30.41 1.35 -15.86
C TYR A 155 -30.31 0.00 -15.13
N PHE A 156 -30.83 -1.08 -15.74
CA PHE A 156 -30.73 -2.39 -15.10
C PHE A 156 -29.28 -2.89 -15.06
N GLY A 157 -28.44 -2.43 -16.01
CA GLY A 157 -27.02 -2.76 -16.12
C GLY A 157 -26.20 -2.28 -14.93
N ASP A 158 -26.63 -1.21 -14.26
CA ASP A 158 -25.94 -0.62 -13.10
C ASP A 158 -25.95 -1.53 -11.86
N MET A 159 -26.92 -2.45 -11.79
CA MET A 159 -27.17 -3.29 -10.62
C MET A 159 -26.26 -4.52 -10.63
N TRP A 160 -25.67 -4.85 -9.49
CA TRP A 160 -24.78 -6.00 -9.34
C TRP A 160 -25.57 -7.27 -9.00
N PHE A 161 -25.61 -8.24 -9.91
CA PHE A 161 -26.23 -9.55 -9.70
C PHE A 161 -25.77 -10.61 -10.72
N ASP A 162 -25.77 -11.88 -10.32
CA ASP A 162 -25.47 -12.99 -11.22
C ASP A 162 -26.50 -13.11 -12.36
N GLY A 163 -26.02 -13.08 -13.60
CA GLY A 163 -26.83 -13.03 -14.82
C GLY A 163 -27.03 -11.63 -15.41
N ASN A 164 -26.35 -10.59 -14.92
CA ASN A 164 -26.33 -9.28 -15.56
C ASN A 164 -25.49 -9.31 -16.85
N LEU A 165 -26.17 -9.36 -17.99
CA LEU A 165 -25.51 -9.45 -19.30
C LEU A 165 -24.68 -8.22 -19.66
N GLU A 166 -25.02 -7.02 -19.15
CA GLU A 166 -24.29 -5.78 -19.47
C GLU A 166 -22.93 -5.79 -18.77
N TYR A 167 -22.89 -6.17 -17.49
CA TYR A 167 -21.65 -6.47 -16.77
C TYR A 167 -20.79 -7.51 -17.53
N GLU A 168 -21.40 -8.62 -17.97
CA GLU A 168 -20.68 -9.69 -18.67
C GLU A 168 -20.04 -9.23 -19.99
N THR A 169 -20.60 -8.21 -20.65
CA THR A 169 -20.03 -7.68 -21.89
C THR A 169 -18.69 -6.97 -21.67
N VAL A 170 -18.48 -6.42 -20.47
CA VAL A 170 -17.30 -5.65 -20.11
C VAL A 170 -16.29 -6.48 -19.33
N ASN A 171 -16.75 -7.25 -18.34
CA ASN A 171 -15.91 -8.00 -17.40
C ASN A 171 -15.80 -9.51 -17.71
N GLY A 172 -16.57 -10.00 -18.68
CA GLY A 172 -16.60 -11.41 -19.06
C GLY A 172 -17.70 -12.22 -18.36
N VAL A 173 -17.91 -13.44 -18.85
CA VAL A 173 -19.02 -14.31 -18.40
C VAL A 173 -18.72 -14.94 -17.05
N GLY A 174 -19.61 -14.74 -16.08
CA GLY A 174 -19.54 -15.34 -14.74
C GLY A 174 -20.28 -14.49 -13.69
N PRO A 175 -20.32 -14.95 -12.43
CA PRO A 175 -20.82 -14.14 -11.32
C PRO A 175 -20.05 -12.82 -11.24
N PRO A 176 -20.73 -11.67 -11.00
CA PRO A 176 -20.04 -10.40 -10.94
C PRO A 176 -18.99 -10.32 -9.82
N GLU A 177 -17.94 -9.58 -10.13
CA GLU A 177 -16.80 -9.27 -9.27
C GLU A 177 -16.51 -7.78 -9.38
N PHE A 178 -16.55 -7.08 -8.25
CA PHE A 178 -16.07 -5.72 -8.12
C PHE A 178 -14.72 -5.75 -7.41
N SER A 179 -13.63 -5.55 -8.14
CA SER A 179 -12.24 -5.68 -7.68
C SER A 179 -11.32 -4.62 -8.29
N PRO A 180 -10.02 -4.52 -7.92
CA PRO A 180 -9.12 -3.52 -8.49
C PRO A 180 -8.82 -3.73 -9.98
N TYR A 181 -9.26 -4.87 -10.53
CA TYR A 181 -9.01 -5.31 -11.90
C TYR A 181 -10.29 -5.42 -12.74
N SER A 182 -11.47 -5.18 -12.16
CA SER A 182 -12.75 -5.10 -12.88
C SER A 182 -13.01 -3.69 -13.41
N TYR A 183 -14.11 -3.52 -14.13
CA TYR A 183 -14.66 -2.23 -14.54
C TYR A 183 -16.13 -2.15 -14.13
N PRO A 184 -16.51 -1.29 -13.17
CA PRO A 184 -15.67 -0.34 -12.43
C PRO A 184 -14.68 -1.06 -11.48
N ASP A 185 -13.69 -0.33 -10.97
CA ASP A 185 -12.64 -0.87 -10.10
C ASP A 185 -12.77 -0.38 -8.65
N THR A 186 -12.21 -1.13 -7.70
CA THR A 186 -12.30 -0.82 -6.27
C THR A 186 -11.20 0.13 -5.76
N LYS A 187 -10.48 0.85 -6.63
CA LYS A 187 -9.43 1.77 -6.17
C LYS A 187 -10.05 2.96 -5.41
N SER A 188 -9.27 3.52 -4.50
CA SER A 188 -9.64 4.78 -3.84
C SER A 188 -9.62 5.95 -4.83
N ASN A 189 -10.26 7.06 -4.48
CA ASN A 189 -10.31 8.26 -5.31
C ASN A 189 -8.93 8.92 -5.52
N ASP A 190 -7.94 8.62 -4.69
CA ASP A 190 -6.54 9.05 -4.87
C ASP A 190 -5.70 8.09 -5.74
N GLY A 191 -6.31 6.99 -6.20
CA GLY A 191 -5.72 6.00 -7.10
C GLY A 191 -4.99 4.85 -6.41
N ALA A 192 -4.98 4.78 -5.07
CA ALA A 192 -4.40 3.65 -4.34
C ALA A 192 -5.18 2.35 -4.62
N SER A 193 -4.46 1.24 -4.72
CA SER A 193 -5.09 -0.07 -4.82
C SER A 193 -5.58 -0.50 -3.44
N THR A 194 -6.89 -0.75 -3.33
CA THR A 194 -7.48 -1.25 -2.08
C THR A 194 -7.24 -2.74 -1.90
N PHE A 195 -7.00 -3.45 -3.00
CA PHE A 195 -6.96 -4.92 -3.06
C PHE A 195 -8.23 -5.60 -2.54
N LEU A 196 -9.31 -4.83 -2.34
CA LEU A 196 -10.61 -5.32 -1.92
C LEU A 196 -11.37 -5.85 -3.12
N SER A 197 -12.01 -7.00 -2.94
CA SER A 197 -12.91 -7.57 -3.95
C SER A 197 -14.25 -7.92 -3.30
N ILE A 198 -15.34 -7.54 -3.97
CA ILE A 198 -16.71 -7.98 -3.66
C ILE A 198 -17.10 -8.94 -4.77
N GLU A 199 -17.08 -10.22 -4.47
CA GLU A 199 -17.13 -11.30 -5.45
C GLU A 199 -18.20 -12.34 -5.10
N ASN A 200 -18.42 -13.30 -6.00
CA ASN A 200 -19.43 -14.35 -5.85
C ASN A 200 -20.83 -13.77 -5.54
N ILE A 201 -21.16 -12.63 -6.16
CA ILE A 201 -22.46 -11.98 -5.99
C ILE A 201 -23.53 -12.91 -6.55
N SER A 202 -24.55 -13.22 -5.74
CA SER A 202 -25.61 -14.17 -6.11
C SER A 202 -26.58 -13.59 -7.15
N VAL A 203 -27.49 -14.46 -7.63
CA VAL A 203 -28.70 -14.02 -8.34
C VAL A 203 -29.56 -13.10 -7.46
N PRO A 204 -30.42 -12.25 -8.05
CA PRO A 204 -31.33 -11.40 -7.27
C PRO A 204 -32.28 -12.22 -6.40
N GLY A 205 -32.64 -11.68 -5.24
CA GLY A 205 -33.63 -12.30 -4.36
C GLY A 205 -33.82 -11.55 -3.04
N ASP A 206 -34.75 -12.06 -2.22
CA ASP A 206 -35.07 -11.51 -0.90
C ASP A 206 -33.87 -11.43 0.05
N THR A 207 -32.87 -12.29 -0.17
CA THR A 207 -31.54 -12.21 0.45
C THR A 207 -30.51 -12.55 -0.63
N MET A 208 -29.55 -11.66 -0.84
CA MET A 208 -28.41 -11.90 -1.73
C MET A 208 -27.18 -12.27 -0.91
N SER A 209 -26.28 -13.05 -1.51
CA SER A 209 -24.99 -13.40 -0.93
C SER A 209 -23.84 -12.83 -1.75
N PHE A 210 -22.75 -12.50 -1.08
CA PHE A 210 -21.47 -12.13 -1.70
C PHE A 210 -20.34 -12.36 -0.71
N THR A 211 -19.11 -12.41 -1.21
CA THR A 211 -17.89 -12.49 -0.40
C THR A 211 -17.13 -11.18 -0.51
N VAL A 212 -16.70 -10.63 0.63
CA VAL A 212 -15.72 -9.55 0.67
C VAL A 212 -14.36 -10.19 0.91
N SER A 213 -13.39 -9.98 0.04
CA SER A 213 -12.04 -10.52 0.16
C SER A 213 -10.98 -9.43 -0.04
N ASN A 214 -9.75 -9.71 0.41
CA ASN A 214 -8.60 -8.86 0.13
C ASN A 214 -7.41 -9.76 -0.24
N THR A 215 -6.67 -9.41 -1.29
CA THR A 215 -5.60 -10.26 -1.81
C THR A 215 -4.45 -10.47 -0.82
N PHE A 216 -4.14 -9.48 0.02
CA PHE A 216 -2.96 -9.50 0.89
C PHE A 216 -3.32 -9.68 2.37
N LEU A 217 -4.51 -9.30 2.82
CA LEU A 217 -4.83 -9.37 4.25
C LEU A 217 -5.00 -10.81 4.72
N VAL A 218 -4.39 -11.12 5.87
CA VAL A 218 -4.66 -12.35 6.60
C VAL A 218 -6.09 -12.35 7.14
N ASP A 219 -6.74 -13.53 7.13
CA ASP A 219 -8.09 -13.71 7.66
C ASP A 219 -8.26 -13.15 9.07
N GLY A 220 -9.35 -12.41 9.29
CA GLY A 220 -9.64 -11.73 10.55
C GLY A 220 -8.98 -10.36 10.70
N PHE A 221 -8.19 -9.91 9.72
CA PHE A 221 -7.65 -8.56 9.64
C PHE A 221 -8.40 -7.74 8.54
N PRO A 222 -8.51 -6.41 8.68
CA PRO A 222 -7.95 -5.60 9.76
C PRO A 222 -8.74 -5.74 11.07
N ASP A 223 -8.02 -5.85 12.19
CA ASP A 223 -8.56 -5.87 13.54
C ASP A 223 -7.98 -4.70 14.36
N THR A 224 -8.78 -3.66 14.56
CA THR A 224 -8.39 -2.49 15.37
C THR A 224 -8.10 -2.82 16.83
N THR A 225 -8.62 -3.96 17.33
CA THR A 225 -8.38 -4.41 18.70
C THR A 225 -7.07 -5.18 18.85
N ALA A 226 -6.47 -5.62 17.73
CA ALA A 226 -5.18 -6.31 17.74
C ALA A 226 -4.10 -5.40 18.34
N PHE A 227 -4.00 -4.14 17.88
CA PHE A 227 -3.00 -3.17 18.32
C PHE A 227 -1.60 -3.82 18.43
N ILE A 228 -1.11 -4.37 17.31
CA ILE A 228 0.16 -5.09 17.24
C ILE A 228 1.29 -4.16 17.69
N ARG A 229 2.13 -4.65 18.60
CA ARG A 229 3.25 -3.93 19.18
C ARG A 229 4.58 -4.42 18.66
N THR A 230 4.73 -5.73 18.52
CA THR A 230 5.95 -6.36 18.01
C THR A 230 5.70 -7.82 17.63
N VAL A 231 6.66 -8.41 16.94
CA VAL A 231 6.65 -9.81 16.51
C VAL A 231 8.08 -10.35 16.57
N TYR A 232 8.30 -11.53 17.15
CA TYR A 232 9.61 -12.18 17.20
C TYR A 232 9.48 -13.62 17.70
N ASP A 233 10.33 -14.52 17.21
CA ASP A 233 10.48 -15.87 17.76
C ASP A 233 11.26 -15.81 19.08
N LEU A 234 10.54 -15.67 20.20
CA LEU A 234 11.14 -15.52 21.52
C LEU A 234 11.73 -16.82 22.05
N ASN A 235 11.15 -17.95 21.64
CA ASN A 235 11.43 -19.25 22.23
C ASN A 235 12.45 -20.05 21.38
N GLY A 236 12.68 -19.65 20.13
CA GLY A 236 13.60 -20.25 19.19
C GLY A 236 13.07 -21.52 18.51
N ASP A 237 11.76 -21.69 18.39
CA ASP A 237 11.12 -22.84 17.74
C ASP A 237 10.84 -22.62 16.25
N GLY A 238 11.16 -21.44 15.72
CA GLY A 238 10.92 -21.04 14.34
C GLY A 238 9.52 -20.51 14.07
N VAL A 239 8.66 -20.39 15.09
CA VAL A 239 7.33 -19.75 14.97
C VAL A 239 7.36 -18.42 15.72
N ASN A 240 7.24 -17.33 14.98
CA ASN A 240 7.17 -16.00 15.57
C ASN A 240 6.00 -15.87 16.55
N GLU A 241 6.21 -15.24 17.70
CA GLU A 241 5.16 -14.76 18.59
C GLU A 241 4.79 -13.32 18.26
N VAL A 242 3.50 -13.05 18.07
CA VAL A 242 2.96 -11.70 17.87
C VAL A 242 2.42 -11.18 19.18
N PHE A 243 2.83 -9.97 19.56
CA PHE A 243 2.36 -9.27 20.75
C PHE A 243 1.53 -8.06 20.35
N GLY A 244 0.39 -7.86 21.00
CA GLY A 244 -0.45 -6.70 20.76
C GLY A 244 -1.27 -6.29 21.97
N GLY A 245 -2.20 -5.35 21.77
CA GLY A 245 -3.18 -4.90 22.74
C GLY A 245 -2.88 -3.51 23.29
N LYS A 246 -3.91 -2.66 23.29
CA LYS A 246 -3.82 -1.27 23.76
C LYS A 246 -3.85 -1.19 25.28
N ASP A 247 -4.95 -1.64 25.90
CA ASP A 247 -5.14 -1.57 27.36
C ASP A 247 -4.56 -2.78 28.10
N SER A 248 -4.69 -3.98 27.51
CA SER A 248 -4.15 -5.23 28.05
C SER A 248 -3.29 -5.87 26.97
N LEU A 249 -2.08 -6.26 27.35
CA LEU A 249 -1.19 -6.96 26.43
C LEU A 249 -1.75 -8.35 26.13
N TRP A 250 -1.64 -8.82 24.90
CA TRP A 250 -1.86 -10.20 24.52
C TRP A 250 -0.71 -10.71 23.66
N TRP A 251 -0.58 -12.03 23.59
CA TRP A 251 0.30 -12.68 22.63
C TRP A 251 -0.39 -13.86 21.94
N ALA A 252 0.04 -14.17 20.72
CA ALA A 252 -0.41 -15.32 19.95
C ALA A 252 0.74 -15.86 19.09
N HIS A 253 0.66 -17.12 18.69
CA HIS A 253 1.60 -17.67 17.71
C HIS A 253 1.22 -17.16 16.31
N SER A 254 2.22 -16.87 15.47
CA SER A 254 2.03 -16.34 14.11
C SER A 254 1.27 -17.30 13.18
N ASN A 255 1.21 -18.60 13.49
CA ASN A 255 0.42 -19.59 12.76
C ASN A 255 -1.03 -19.73 13.26
N ASP A 256 -1.40 -19.06 14.35
CA ASP A 256 -2.77 -19.00 14.90
C ASP A 256 -3.00 -17.69 15.67
N LEU A 257 -3.24 -16.61 14.92
CA LEU A 257 -3.50 -15.27 15.48
C LEU A 257 -4.87 -15.15 16.17
N THR A 258 -5.75 -16.16 16.03
CA THR A 258 -7.08 -16.16 16.64
C THR A 258 -7.04 -16.54 18.12
N ASN A 259 -6.02 -17.30 18.53
CA ASN A 259 -5.85 -17.79 19.90
C ASN A 259 -4.99 -16.85 20.76
N ARG A 260 -5.58 -15.72 21.15
CA ARG A 260 -4.91 -14.69 21.95
C ARG A 260 -4.87 -15.01 23.45
N GLN A 261 -3.66 -15.02 24.01
CA GLN A 261 -3.39 -15.16 25.43
C GLN A 261 -3.19 -13.77 26.06
N TYR A 262 -4.13 -13.33 26.89
CA TYR A 262 -4.08 -12.01 27.53
C TYR A 262 -3.21 -12.00 28.80
N LEU A 263 -2.41 -10.95 28.93
CA LEU A 263 -1.43 -10.66 29.98
C LEU A 263 -1.85 -9.40 30.77
N PHE A 264 -0.91 -8.82 31.52
CA PHE A 264 -1.09 -7.68 32.43
C PHE A 264 -1.71 -6.44 31.74
N PRO A 265 -2.48 -5.62 32.49
CA PRO A 265 -2.88 -4.30 32.03
C PRO A 265 -1.65 -3.40 31.84
N LEU A 266 -1.70 -2.53 30.83
CA LEU A 266 -0.65 -1.57 30.53
C LEU A 266 -0.96 -0.22 31.18
N GLU A 267 0.05 0.40 31.79
CA GLU A 267 -0.06 1.75 32.37
C GLU A 267 0.36 2.86 31.37
N SER A 268 0.93 2.47 30.23
CA SER A 268 1.43 3.35 29.18
C SER A 268 1.46 2.64 27.82
N ASP A 269 1.28 3.39 26.75
CA ASP A 269 1.45 2.89 25.37
C ASP A 269 2.93 2.79 24.97
N SER A 270 3.82 3.55 25.62
CA SER A 270 5.27 3.52 25.38
C SER A 270 5.93 2.38 26.16
N VAL A 271 5.76 1.16 25.64
CA VAL A 271 6.32 -0.06 26.23
C VAL A 271 7.22 -0.77 25.24
N PHE A 272 8.31 -1.31 25.77
CA PHE A 272 9.15 -2.26 25.06
C PHE A 272 8.94 -3.66 25.62
N ILE A 273 8.69 -4.63 24.74
CA ILE A 273 8.50 -6.02 25.12
C ILE A 273 9.83 -6.73 24.84
N GLY A 274 10.56 -7.00 25.91
CA GLY A 274 11.80 -7.76 25.86
C GLY A 274 11.67 -9.12 26.54
N PHE A 275 12.79 -9.81 26.68
CA PHE A 275 12.85 -11.15 27.26
C PHE A 275 14.08 -11.35 28.15
N GLU A 276 13.91 -12.06 29.26
CA GLU A 276 15.02 -12.59 30.05
C GLU A 276 14.75 -14.08 30.28
N ARG A 277 15.49 -14.94 29.58
CA ARG A 277 15.26 -16.40 29.55
C ARG A 277 14.93 -16.96 30.95
N PRO A 278 13.75 -17.58 31.17
CA PRO A 278 12.70 -17.96 30.20
C PRO A 278 11.45 -17.05 30.19
N ASN A 279 11.50 -15.84 30.75
CA ASN A 279 10.32 -15.00 30.98
C ASN A 279 10.27 -13.75 30.09
N ILE A 280 9.09 -13.46 29.56
CA ILE A 280 8.76 -12.18 28.91
C ILE A 280 8.83 -11.07 29.96
N LYS A 281 9.47 -9.95 29.61
CA LYS A 281 9.56 -8.75 30.44
C LYS A 281 9.08 -7.54 29.67
N ILE A 282 8.28 -6.73 30.34
CA ILE A 282 7.81 -5.44 29.80
C ILE A 282 8.66 -4.35 30.43
N PHE A 283 9.25 -3.50 29.60
CA PHE A 283 10.04 -2.35 30.00
C PHE A 283 9.27 -1.07 29.66
N LEU A 284 9.32 -0.10 30.57
CA LEU A 284 8.78 1.24 30.35
C LEU A 284 9.93 2.15 29.91
N ASP A 285 9.85 2.62 28.68
CA ASP A 285 10.83 3.53 28.06
C ASP A 285 10.70 4.94 28.68
N SER A 286 11.19 5.09 29.91
CA SER A 286 11.00 6.29 30.75
C SER A 286 12.29 6.92 31.26
N ALA A 287 13.32 6.13 31.52
CA ALA A 287 14.62 6.60 32.02
C ALA A 287 15.82 5.79 31.48
N TYR A 288 15.59 4.52 31.17
CA TYR A 288 16.56 3.64 30.52
C TYR A 288 15.87 2.91 29.38
N PHE A 289 16.59 2.73 28.29
CA PHE A 289 16.13 2.03 27.10
C PHE A 289 16.87 0.71 27.00
N VAL A 290 16.12 -0.39 26.95
CA VAL A 290 16.72 -1.72 26.82
C VAL A 290 16.97 -2.02 25.35
N VAL A 291 18.18 -2.46 25.05
CA VAL A 291 18.58 -2.95 23.73
C VAL A 291 19.11 -4.38 23.88
N TYR A 292 18.88 -5.22 22.88
CA TYR A 292 19.39 -6.58 22.81
C TYR A 292 20.38 -6.69 21.66
N ASN A 293 21.49 -7.38 21.90
CA ASN A 293 22.38 -7.80 20.81
C ASN A 293 21.81 -9.05 20.10
N LYS A 294 22.42 -9.45 18.98
CA LYS A 294 22.04 -10.68 18.24
C LYS A 294 22.12 -11.97 19.07
N GLU A 295 22.91 -11.99 20.15
CA GLU A 295 23.01 -13.13 21.05
C GLU A 295 21.88 -13.15 22.10
N GLY A 296 20.98 -12.17 22.08
CA GLY A 296 19.88 -12.01 23.04
C GLY A 296 20.34 -11.49 24.41
N THR A 297 21.54 -10.90 24.50
CA THR A 297 22.03 -10.24 25.72
C THR A 297 21.52 -8.81 25.75
N SER A 298 20.88 -8.42 26.87
CA SER A 298 20.40 -7.06 27.06
C SER A 298 21.49 -6.12 27.56
N ASP A 299 21.40 -4.87 27.11
CA ASP A 299 22.09 -3.71 27.66
C ASP A 299 21.06 -2.60 27.95
N SER A 300 21.40 -1.65 28.83
CA SER A 300 20.52 -0.57 29.25
C SER A 300 21.18 0.78 28.98
N LEU A 301 20.62 1.52 28.04
CA LEU A 301 21.10 2.83 27.62
C LEU A 301 20.41 3.92 28.43
N SER A 302 21.16 4.92 28.89
CA SER A 302 20.59 6.18 29.38
C SER A 302 19.91 6.96 28.23
N LEU A 303 19.13 7.99 28.56
CA LEU A 303 18.48 8.83 27.55
C LEU A 303 19.49 9.44 26.55
N GLU A 304 20.64 9.94 27.01
CA GLU A 304 21.67 10.51 26.13
C GLU A 304 22.30 9.44 25.22
N GLU A 305 22.53 8.24 25.73
CA GLU A 305 23.06 7.12 24.93
C GLU A 305 22.03 6.66 23.90
N TRP A 306 20.75 6.60 24.27
CA TRP A 306 19.64 6.25 23.37
C TRP A 306 19.47 7.26 22.22
N GLU A 307 19.49 8.56 22.53
CA GLU A 307 19.40 9.63 21.53
C GLU A 307 20.53 9.60 20.50
N ASN A 308 21.72 9.16 20.93
CA ASN A 308 22.86 8.95 20.02
C ASN A 308 22.73 7.62 19.26
N HIS A 309 22.23 6.57 19.92
CA HIS A 309 22.00 5.24 19.34
C HIS A 309 21.03 5.31 18.16
N GLN A 310 19.90 5.99 18.32
CA GLN A 310 18.89 6.16 17.27
C GLN A 310 19.40 6.90 16.03
N LYS A 311 20.51 7.64 16.14
CA LYS A 311 21.12 8.43 15.04
C LYS A 311 22.27 7.71 14.35
N ARG A 312 22.47 6.42 14.63
CA ARG A 312 23.55 5.61 14.06
C ARG A 312 23.05 4.27 13.56
N VAL A 313 23.63 3.80 12.47
CA VAL A 313 23.46 2.45 11.93
C VAL A 313 24.79 1.73 12.10
N PHE A 314 24.76 0.54 12.65
CA PHE A 314 25.92 -0.33 12.78
C PHE A 314 25.87 -1.42 11.71
N VAL A 315 27.03 -1.86 11.24
CA VAL A 315 27.13 -3.02 10.36
C VAL A 315 28.22 -3.97 10.84
N SER A 316 27.98 -5.27 10.69
CA SER A 316 28.98 -6.33 10.85
C SER A 316 29.08 -7.15 9.57
N ILE A 317 30.19 -7.01 8.84
CA ILE A 317 30.44 -7.72 7.58
C ILE A 317 31.56 -8.74 7.85
N ASN A 318 31.24 -10.03 7.85
CA ASN A 318 32.22 -11.09 8.14
C ASN A 318 33.05 -10.85 9.43
N GLY A 319 32.44 -10.23 10.45
CA GLY A 319 33.06 -9.90 11.74
C GLY A 319 33.79 -8.55 11.80
N ILE A 320 33.91 -7.82 10.68
CA ILE A 320 34.39 -6.44 10.66
C ILE A 320 33.22 -5.53 11.00
N LYS A 321 33.39 -4.70 12.03
CA LYS A 321 32.37 -3.75 12.49
C LYS A 321 32.64 -2.36 11.94
N ASP A 322 31.60 -1.73 11.45
CA ASP A 322 31.61 -0.32 11.02
C ASP A 322 30.28 0.36 11.40
N SER A 323 30.16 1.66 11.16
CA SER A 323 28.92 2.40 11.41
C SER A 323 28.83 3.67 10.57
N ILE A 324 27.61 4.06 10.26
CA ILE A 324 27.30 5.36 9.65
C ILE A 324 26.31 6.10 10.56
N SER A 325 26.58 7.37 10.81
CA SER A 325 25.73 8.23 11.63
C SER A 325 25.08 9.34 10.83
N LEU A 326 23.94 9.81 11.34
CA LEU A 326 23.20 10.93 10.81
C LEU A 326 24.04 12.23 10.78
N GLU A 327 24.96 12.39 11.74
CA GLU A 327 25.92 13.52 11.78
C GLU A 327 26.86 13.50 10.56
N GLU A 328 27.35 12.33 10.17
CA GLU A 328 28.22 12.19 8.99
C GLU A 328 27.48 12.52 7.69
N ILE A 329 26.23 12.07 7.56
CA ILE A 329 25.37 12.37 6.40
C ILE A 329 25.10 13.88 6.32
N ASN A 330 24.64 14.49 7.42
CA ASN A 330 24.35 15.93 7.49
C ASN A 330 25.61 16.79 7.26
N SER A 331 26.79 16.30 7.67
CA SER A 331 28.06 16.99 7.42
C SER A 331 28.48 16.94 5.95
N LYS A 332 28.20 15.83 5.25
CA LYS A 332 28.54 15.67 3.83
C LYS A 332 27.56 16.40 2.91
N TRP A 333 26.27 16.34 3.21
CA TRP A 333 25.19 16.89 2.39
C TRP A 333 24.66 18.19 2.99
N THR A 334 25.54 19.20 3.10
CA THR A 334 25.18 20.51 3.68
C THR A 334 24.05 21.18 2.89
N GLY A 335 22.91 21.40 3.52
CA GLY A 335 21.73 22.01 2.89
C GLY A 335 20.51 21.09 2.89
N ILE A 336 20.68 19.81 3.22
CA ILE A 336 19.59 18.89 3.51
C ILE A 336 19.72 18.47 4.97
N ASN A 337 18.62 18.51 5.72
CA ASN A 337 18.60 18.12 7.13
C ASN A 337 17.89 16.77 7.28
N PHE A 338 18.64 15.77 7.69
CA PHE A 338 18.15 14.42 7.98
C PHE A 338 17.94 14.23 9.47
N ASP A 339 16.80 13.64 9.84
CA ASP A 339 16.41 13.33 11.23
C ASP A 339 16.17 11.82 11.47
N TYR A 340 16.08 11.01 10.41
CA TYR A 340 15.94 9.56 10.48
C TYR A 340 16.96 8.83 9.60
N ILE A 341 17.45 7.68 10.09
CA ILE A 341 18.39 6.81 9.37
C ILE A 341 18.08 5.32 9.62
N ALA A 342 18.09 4.53 8.55
CA ALA A 342 18.00 3.07 8.53
C ALA A 342 19.15 2.49 7.67
N GLY A 343 19.51 1.23 7.92
CA GLY A 343 20.60 0.55 7.23
C GLY A 343 20.14 -0.67 6.47
N ILE A 344 20.65 -0.87 5.26
CA ILE A 344 20.35 -2.03 4.42
C ILE A 344 21.46 -2.15 3.37
N ASP A 345 21.75 -3.33 2.85
CA ASP A 345 22.50 -3.50 1.59
C ASP A 345 21.46 -3.57 0.46
N ILE A 346 21.15 -2.43 -0.17
CA ILE A 346 20.01 -2.34 -1.10
C ILE A 346 20.37 -2.91 -2.49
N ASP A 347 21.65 -2.83 -2.87
CA ASP A 347 22.12 -3.26 -4.19
C ASP A 347 22.90 -4.60 -4.17
N LEU A 348 22.89 -5.27 -3.01
CA LEU A 348 23.43 -6.61 -2.75
C LEU A 348 24.94 -6.70 -3.02
N ASP A 349 25.68 -5.64 -2.71
CA ASP A 349 27.12 -5.56 -2.95
C ASP A 349 28.00 -5.98 -1.76
N ALA A 350 27.37 -6.50 -0.71
CA ALA A 350 27.95 -6.84 0.58
C ALA A 350 28.57 -5.63 1.29
N SER A 351 28.02 -4.43 1.08
CA SER A 351 28.34 -3.18 1.77
C SER A 351 27.09 -2.60 2.42
N LEU A 352 27.28 -1.77 3.45
CA LEU A 352 26.16 -1.07 4.07
C LEU A 352 25.76 0.13 3.21
N ASP A 353 24.51 0.17 2.79
CA ASP A 353 23.83 1.39 2.36
C ASP A 353 22.98 1.97 3.49
N VAL A 354 22.60 3.24 3.33
CA VAL A 354 21.79 3.96 4.31
C VAL A 354 20.61 4.64 3.65
N LEU A 355 19.44 4.35 4.21
CA LEU A 355 18.19 5.03 3.92
C LEU A 355 18.08 6.21 4.90
N ALA A 356 18.04 7.44 4.39
CA ALA A 356 17.99 8.66 5.18
C ALA A 356 16.76 9.49 4.79
N LEU A 357 15.87 9.73 5.75
CA LEU A 357 14.69 10.56 5.54
C LEU A 357 15.02 12.00 5.98
N ASN A 358 14.70 12.97 5.13
CA ASN A 358 14.84 14.37 5.51
C ASN A 358 13.61 14.86 6.29
N VAL A 359 13.74 16.03 6.92
CA VAL A 359 12.64 16.67 7.69
C VAL A 359 11.40 17.02 6.86
N ASP A 360 11.51 17.04 5.53
CA ASP A 360 10.40 17.32 4.61
C ASP A 360 9.70 16.01 4.14
N GLY A 361 10.17 14.85 4.59
CA GLY A 361 9.60 13.53 4.27
C GLY A 361 10.16 12.86 3.01
N PHE A 362 11.19 13.42 2.36
CA PHE A 362 11.78 12.80 1.17
C PHE A 362 12.87 11.80 1.55
N LEU A 363 12.76 10.57 1.03
CA LEU A 363 13.69 9.49 1.32
C LEU A 363 14.87 9.48 0.35
N TYR A 364 16.07 9.42 0.89
CA TYR A 364 17.33 9.30 0.15
C TYR A 364 17.96 7.94 0.45
N CYS A 365 18.66 7.36 -0.53
CA CYS A 365 19.48 6.17 -0.32
C CYS A 365 20.93 6.48 -0.71
N TYR A 366 21.87 6.24 0.19
CA TYR A 366 23.29 6.45 -0.05
C TYR A 366 24.06 5.17 0.15
N ASN A 367 25.11 4.97 -0.64
CA ASN A 367 26.04 3.87 -0.38
C ASN A 367 26.92 4.11 0.85
N SER A 368 27.75 3.12 1.19
CA SER A 368 28.72 3.22 2.30
C SER A 368 29.68 4.42 2.20
N GLY A 369 29.94 4.91 0.99
CA GLY A 369 30.72 6.12 0.72
C GLY A 369 29.92 7.42 0.83
N LEU A 370 28.64 7.35 1.24
CA LEU A 370 27.66 8.43 1.27
C LEU A 370 27.38 9.07 -0.10
N ILE A 371 27.47 8.30 -1.18
CA ILE A 371 27.14 8.74 -2.55
C ILE A 371 25.69 8.33 -2.84
N LEU A 372 24.90 9.27 -3.38
CA LEU A 372 23.47 9.07 -3.64
C LEU A 372 23.26 7.95 -4.68
N LEU A 373 22.42 6.97 -4.38
CA LEU A 373 22.06 5.92 -5.32
C LEU A 373 21.05 6.42 -6.36
N ALA A 374 21.08 5.82 -7.55
CA ALA A 374 20.16 6.19 -8.61
C ALA A 374 18.72 5.78 -8.25
N GLY A 375 17.75 6.62 -8.59
CA GLY A 375 16.34 6.44 -8.19
C GLY A 375 15.94 7.24 -6.95
N PHE A 376 16.91 7.82 -6.24
CA PHE A 376 16.69 8.64 -5.06
C PHE A 376 17.10 10.12 -5.30
N PRO A 377 16.51 11.08 -4.57
CA PRO A 377 15.43 10.89 -3.59
C PRO A 377 14.10 10.49 -4.23
N LEU A 378 13.23 9.84 -3.44
CA LEU A 378 11.86 9.55 -3.85
C LEU A 378 11.05 10.85 -3.95
N ASP A 379 10.20 10.98 -4.95
CA ASP A 379 9.30 12.13 -5.14
C ASP A 379 7.96 11.94 -4.40
N ILE A 380 8.04 11.42 -3.18
CA ILE A 380 6.89 11.15 -2.29
C ILE A 380 7.30 11.52 -0.87
N GLN A 381 6.42 12.21 -0.16
CA GLN A 381 6.61 12.51 1.26
C GLN A 381 6.18 11.32 2.10
N LEU A 382 7.13 10.80 2.86
CA LEU A 382 7.01 9.63 3.73
C LEU A 382 7.23 10.03 5.19
N GLN A 383 6.89 9.11 6.09
CA GLN A 383 7.17 9.24 7.52
C GLN A 383 7.89 8.00 8.06
N PRO A 384 8.65 8.14 9.17
CA PRO A 384 9.19 6.99 9.88
C PRO A 384 8.10 6.06 10.45
N PRO A 385 8.41 4.77 10.67
CA PRO A 385 9.66 4.11 10.33
C PRO A 385 9.80 3.83 8.83
N ILE A 386 11.05 3.79 8.34
CA ILE A 386 11.38 3.24 7.03
C ILE A 386 11.96 1.86 7.28
N LEU A 387 11.25 0.84 6.83
CA LEU A 387 11.64 -0.56 7.01
C LEU A 387 12.11 -1.13 5.69
N SER A 388 13.00 -2.12 5.73
CA SER A 388 13.46 -2.75 4.49
C SER A 388 13.89 -4.20 4.72
N ARG A 389 13.49 -5.08 3.80
CA ARG A 389 13.90 -6.47 3.70
C ARG A 389 13.42 -7.03 2.36
N ASP A 390 13.98 -8.15 1.94
CA ASP A 390 13.40 -8.96 0.87
C ASP A 390 11.98 -9.40 1.29
N LEU A 391 10.97 -8.92 0.56
CA LEU A 391 9.56 -9.23 0.75
C LEU A 391 8.99 -9.98 -0.44
N ILE A 392 9.51 -9.71 -1.63
CA ILE A 392 9.07 -10.24 -2.91
C ILE A 392 10.18 -11.14 -3.46
N ASP A 393 9.81 -12.26 -4.09
CA ASP A 393 10.73 -13.30 -4.60
C ASP A 393 11.59 -12.83 -5.79
N ASP A 394 12.48 -11.84 -5.57
CA ASP A 394 13.42 -11.27 -6.54
C ASP A 394 14.85 -11.04 -5.98
N PHE A 395 15.11 -11.48 -4.75
CA PHE A 395 16.34 -11.37 -3.96
C PHE A 395 16.72 -9.96 -3.50
N HIS A 396 16.08 -8.91 -4.00
CA HIS A 396 16.39 -7.54 -3.59
C HIS A 396 15.51 -7.14 -2.41
N PRO A 397 16.03 -6.30 -1.50
CA PRO A 397 15.20 -5.78 -0.43
C PRO A 397 14.23 -4.72 -0.95
N GLU A 398 12.97 -4.87 -0.58
CA GLU A 398 11.95 -3.83 -0.70
C GLU A 398 12.09 -2.80 0.42
N ILE A 399 11.62 -1.58 0.17
CA ILE A 399 11.50 -0.51 1.15
C ILE A 399 10.02 -0.30 1.45
N VAL A 400 9.65 -0.33 2.73
CA VAL A 400 8.27 -0.15 3.19
C VAL A 400 8.18 1.08 4.07
N ALA A 401 7.26 1.98 3.74
CA ALA A 401 7.05 3.22 4.46
C ALA A 401 5.61 3.73 4.29
N ARG A 402 5.14 4.54 5.25
CA ARG A 402 3.84 5.22 5.13
C ARG A 402 4.00 6.60 4.51
N SER A 403 2.95 7.05 3.81
CA SER A 403 2.81 8.44 3.37
C SER A 403 2.84 9.40 4.56
N ALA A 404 3.32 10.62 4.37
CA ALA A 404 3.41 11.62 5.44
C ALA A 404 2.03 12.03 6.02
N ASP A 405 0.96 11.87 5.25
CA ASP A 405 -0.44 12.11 5.66
C ASP A 405 -1.14 10.88 6.25
N SER A 406 -0.43 9.75 6.35
CA SER A 406 -0.89 8.49 6.95
C SER A 406 -2.04 7.79 6.21
N THR A 407 -2.33 8.13 4.96
CA THR A 407 -3.41 7.52 4.16
C THR A 407 -2.96 6.33 3.32
N SER A 408 -1.65 6.20 3.06
CA SER A 408 -1.11 5.16 2.20
C SER A 408 0.09 4.46 2.84
N LEU A 409 0.20 3.15 2.60
CA LEU A 409 1.38 2.35 2.86
C LEU A 409 2.00 1.95 1.52
N TYR A 410 3.27 2.30 1.33
CA TYR A 410 4.01 2.03 0.09
C TYR A 410 5.02 0.91 0.28
N VAL A 411 5.15 0.10 -0.77
CA VAL A 411 6.25 -0.86 -0.96
C VAL A 411 6.99 -0.44 -2.23
N PHE A 412 8.26 -0.08 -2.09
CA PHE A 412 9.15 0.29 -3.17
C PHE A 412 10.15 -0.83 -3.42
N ASP A 413 10.57 -0.99 -4.67
CA ASP A 413 11.75 -1.81 -4.98
C ASP A 413 13.07 -1.10 -4.61
N TYR A 414 14.18 -1.82 -4.74
CA TYR A 414 15.54 -1.33 -4.51
C TYR A 414 15.93 -0.10 -5.35
N GLN A 415 15.18 0.22 -6.42
CA GLN A 415 15.41 1.39 -7.28
C GLN A 415 14.49 2.57 -6.95
N GLY A 416 13.65 2.45 -5.92
CA GLY A 416 12.71 3.49 -5.51
C GLY A 416 11.42 3.54 -6.33
N ARG A 417 11.08 2.50 -7.10
CA ARG A 417 9.81 2.44 -7.85
C ARG A 417 8.74 1.77 -7.00
N ILE A 418 7.52 2.32 -7.03
CA ILE A 418 6.37 1.74 -6.31
C ILE A 418 6.03 0.37 -6.91
N GLN A 419 6.09 -0.67 -6.09
CA GLN A 419 5.57 -2.01 -6.38
C GLN A 419 4.12 -2.14 -5.92
N TYR A 420 3.82 -1.65 -4.71
CA TYR A 420 2.48 -1.67 -4.14
C TYR A 420 2.18 -0.36 -3.39
N GLN A 421 0.91 0.04 -3.44
CA GLN A 421 0.34 1.13 -2.66
C GLN A 421 -0.97 0.62 -2.04
N PHE A 422 -1.00 0.50 -0.73
CA PHE A 422 -2.16 0.08 0.04
C PHE A 422 -2.83 1.30 0.66
N ALA A 423 -4.16 1.39 0.57
CA ALA A 423 -4.93 2.30 1.41
C ALA A 423 -4.71 1.94 2.89
N SER A 424 -4.49 2.95 3.74
CA SER A 424 -4.12 2.79 5.14
C SER A 424 -4.89 3.78 6.02
N ARG A 425 -5.36 3.31 7.18
CA ARG A 425 -5.99 4.17 8.19
C ARG A 425 -4.94 4.99 8.92
N ARG A 426 -5.27 6.22 9.33
CA ARG A 426 -4.28 7.13 9.90
C ARG A 426 -3.66 6.61 11.20
N ASP A 427 -4.45 5.90 12.02
CA ASP A 427 -4.02 5.29 13.28
C ASP A 427 -3.34 3.91 13.12
N ASP A 428 -3.25 3.39 11.88
CA ASP A 428 -2.65 2.10 11.58
C ASP A 428 -1.14 2.20 11.29
N GLU A 429 -0.36 2.49 12.33
CA GLU A 429 1.09 2.67 12.22
C GLU A 429 1.81 1.39 11.71
N LEU A 430 2.85 1.57 10.91
CA LEU A 430 3.75 0.50 10.47
C LEU A 430 4.60 0.02 11.67
N VAL A 431 4.61 -1.29 11.92
CA VAL A 431 5.24 -1.89 13.10
C VAL A 431 6.49 -2.67 12.74
N ALA A 432 6.37 -3.64 11.83
CA ALA A 432 7.45 -4.56 11.50
C ALA A 432 7.29 -5.21 10.13
N LEU A 433 8.40 -5.72 9.58
CA LEU A 433 8.42 -6.59 8.41
C LEU A 433 8.93 -7.97 8.84
N GLU A 434 8.03 -8.94 9.03
CA GLU A 434 8.35 -10.23 9.63
C GLU A 434 7.61 -11.39 8.98
N ASN A 435 8.07 -12.60 9.26
CA ASN A 435 7.40 -13.80 8.76
C ASN A 435 6.17 -14.13 9.62
N ILE A 436 5.01 -14.28 8.98
CA ILE A 436 3.79 -14.76 9.62
C ILE A 436 3.34 -16.04 8.90
N ASN A 437 3.19 -17.12 9.67
CA ASN A 437 2.79 -18.43 9.16
C ASN A 437 3.64 -18.92 7.95
N GLY A 438 4.94 -18.61 7.94
CA GLY A 438 5.85 -19.02 6.87
C GLY A 438 5.86 -18.13 5.63
N HIS A 439 5.21 -16.96 5.65
CA HIS A 439 5.19 -16.03 4.53
C HIS A 439 5.71 -14.65 4.94
N ASN A 440 6.36 -13.95 4.01
CA ASN A 440 6.79 -12.57 4.20
C ASN A 440 5.56 -11.71 4.50
N SER A 441 5.63 -10.85 5.52
CA SER A 441 4.49 -10.03 5.92
C SER A 441 4.87 -8.61 6.34
N ILE A 442 3.98 -7.67 6.05
CA ILE A 442 4.00 -6.32 6.61
C ILE A 442 2.98 -6.27 7.75
N LEU A 443 3.44 -5.90 8.94
CA LEU A 443 2.60 -5.75 10.12
C LEU A 443 2.41 -4.27 10.45
N THR A 444 1.15 -3.88 10.59
CA THR A 444 0.75 -2.59 11.15
C THR A 444 0.08 -2.80 12.51
N ARG A 445 -0.39 -1.74 13.17
CA ARG A 445 -1.13 -1.85 14.44
C ARG A 445 -2.35 -2.76 14.33
N SER A 446 -2.98 -2.83 13.17
CA SER A 446 -4.28 -3.44 13.03
C SER A 446 -4.42 -4.33 11.80
N SER A 447 -3.38 -4.48 10.99
CA SER A 447 -3.41 -5.26 9.76
C SER A 447 -2.17 -6.13 9.64
N VAL A 448 -2.33 -7.28 9.01
CA VAL A 448 -1.22 -8.17 8.60
C VAL A 448 -1.39 -8.43 7.11
N TYR A 449 -0.51 -7.86 6.30
CA TYR A 449 -0.45 -8.06 4.85
C TYR A 449 0.57 -9.15 4.56
N GLN A 450 0.18 -10.20 3.85
CA GLN A 450 0.96 -11.40 3.59
C GLN A 450 1.31 -11.48 2.11
N PHE A 451 2.57 -11.78 1.82
CA PHE A 451 3.15 -11.93 0.48
C PHE A 451 3.45 -13.40 0.21
N GLY A 452 4.44 -13.68 -0.65
CA GLY A 452 4.89 -15.04 -0.92
C GLY A 452 5.56 -15.73 0.28
N GLU A 453 6.04 -16.94 0.01
CA GLU A 453 6.83 -17.72 0.98
C GLU A 453 7.98 -16.91 1.55
N ALA A 454 8.29 -17.15 2.83
CA ALA A 454 9.36 -16.44 3.53
C ALA A 454 10.70 -16.57 2.78
N THR A 455 11.36 -15.44 2.56
CA THR A 455 12.70 -15.39 1.97
C THR A 455 13.76 -15.30 3.06
N GLU A 456 14.91 -15.95 2.83
CA GLU A 456 16.06 -15.85 3.72
C GLU A 456 16.81 -14.54 3.42
N THR A 457 16.92 -13.67 4.41
CA THR A 457 17.57 -12.35 4.24
C THR A 457 19.09 -12.41 4.41
N ASP A 458 19.64 -13.53 4.90
CA ASP A 458 21.03 -13.67 5.33
C ASP A 458 21.51 -12.51 6.25
N GLY A 459 20.57 -11.92 6.99
CA GLY A 459 20.78 -10.80 7.91
C GLY A 459 20.79 -9.40 7.28
N ASN A 460 20.48 -9.29 5.99
CA ASN A 460 20.25 -8.04 5.28
C ASN A 460 18.81 -7.55 5.47
N GLU A 461 18.53 -6.99 6.64
CA GLU A 461 17.21 -6.49 6.99
C GLU A 461 17.27 -5.33 7.98
N TRP A 462 16.27 -4.46 7.85
CA TRP A 462 15.89 -3.42 8.78
C TRP A 462 14.39 -3.55 9.05
N ALA A 463 14.04 -4.67 9.68
CA ALA A 463 12.66 -5.13 9.84
C ALA A 463 11.85 -4.36 10.89
N PHE A 464 12.49 -3.54 11.73
CA PHE A 464 11.86 -2.75 12.80
C PHE A 464 12.40 -1.32 12.81
N GLU A 465 11.70 -0.38 13.44
CA GLU A 465 12.09 1.04 13.52
C GLU A 465 13.55 1.24 13.97
N HIS A 466 14.06 0.34 14.82
CA HIS A 466 15.41 0.37 15.36
C HIS A 466 16.27 -0.81 14.86
N GLY A 467 16.05 -1.23 13.61
CA GLY A 467 16.80 -2.26 12.90
C GLY A 467 16.21 -3.65 13.08
N ASP A 468 16.20 -4.13 14.31
CA ASP A 468 15.66 -5.44 14.69
C ASP A 468 14.73 -5.32 15.90
N TRP A 469 14.07 -6.43 16.24
CA TRP A 469 13.23 -6.54 17.44
C TRP A 469 13.97 -6.07 18.72
N GLY A 470 15.27 -6.35 18.79
CA GLY A 470 16.14 -6.02 19.91
C GLY A 470 16.57 -4.55 19.96
N ARG A 471 16.20 -3.73 18.98
CA ARG A 471 16.63 -2.33 18.85
C ARG A 471 18.15 -2.18 18.74
N SER A 472 18.84 -3.18 18.19
CA SER A 472 20.30 -3.18 18.11
C SER A 472 20.84 -2.18 17.07
N ARG A 473 20.00 -1.77 16.11
CA ARG A 473 20.36 -0.91 14.97
C ARG A 473 21.55 -1.45 14.16
N THR A 474 21.70 -2.77 14.11
CA THR A 474 22.82 -3.47 13.48
C THR A 474 22.38 -4.34 12.30
N VAL A 475 22.87 -4.03 11.11
CA VAL A 475 22.77 -4.91 9.93
C VAL A 475 23.93 -5.92 9.96
N THR A 476 23.68 -7.19 9.69
CA THR A 476 24.75 -8.20 9.65
C THR A 476 24.69 -8.96 8.34
N LEU A 477 25.59 -8.62 7.43
CA LEU A 477 25.65 -9.25 6.12
C LEU A 477 26.44 -10.56 6.22
N ASN A 478 25.74 -11.69 6.09
CA ASN A 478 26.32 -13.04 6.18
C ASN A 478 26.62 -13.68 4.81
N TYR A 479 26.73 -12.88 3.76
CA TYR A 479 27.10 -13.33 2.42
C TYR A 479 28.28 -12.55 1.86
N PRO A 480 29.08 -13.16 0.97
CA PRO A 480 30.07 -12.44 0.19
C PRO A 480 29.44 -11.83 -1.07
N PHE A 481 29.98 -10.72 -1.54
CA PHE A 481 29.67 -10.23 -2.87
C PHE A 481 30.10 -11.23 -3.95
N THR A 482 29.20 -11.58 -4.86
CA THR A 482 29.49 -12.44 -6.01
C THR A 482 29.17 -11.70 -7.32
N SER A 483 30.19 -11.27 -8.06
CA SER A 483 29.97 -10.61 -9.35
C SER A 483 29.63 -11.62 -10.44
N SER A 484 28.44 -11.53 -11.02
CA SER A 484 27.95 -12.37 -12.11
C SER A 484 28.33 -11.82 -13.50
N GLY A 485 29.62 -11.63 -13.78
CA GLY A 485 30.03 -11.23 -15.13
C GLY A 485 31.46 -10.72 -15.27
N ASN A 486 31.89 -10.61 -16.53
CA ASN A 486 33.18 -9.99 -16.90
C ASN A 486 33.05 -8.49 -17.19
N ASN A 487 31.83 -7.95 -17.24
CA ASN A 487 31.63 -6.54 -17.52
C ASN A 487 31.89 -5.72 -16.26
N LEU A 488 32.88 -4.84 -16.32
CA LEU A 488 33.23 -3.95 -15.21
C LEU A 488 32.37 -2.70 -15.17
N ILE A 489 31.66 -2.35 -16.25
CA ILE A 489 30.84 -1.14 -16.35
C ILE A 489 29.36 -1.53 -16.32
N THR A 490 28.62 -1.01 -15.36
CA THR A 490 27.15 -1.16 -15.31
C THR A 490 26.47 0.02 -15.97
N ARG A 491 26.85 1.26 -15.60
CA ARG A 491 26.31 2.50 -16.18
C ARG A 491 27.38 3.58 -16.30
N ALA A 492 27.25 4.44 -17.30
CA ALA A 492 28.08 5.64 -17.42
C ALA A 492 27.28 6.76 -18.11
N TYR A 493 27.18 7.91 -17.45
CA TYR A 493 26.41 9.05 -17.97
C TYR A 493 26.91 10.38 -17.37
N CYS A 494 26.48 11.48 -18.00
CA CYS A 494 26.67 12.83 -17.48
C CYS A 494 25.30 13.41 -17.09
N TYR A 495 25.20 14.06 -15.94
CA TYR A 495 23.97 14.72 -15.51
C TYR A 495 24.25 16.08 -14.84
N PRO A 496 23.38 17.10 -15.02
CA PRO A 496 22.31 17.10 -16.01
C PRO A 496 22.86 17.10 -17.44
N ASN A 497 22.14 16.45 -18.36
CA ASN A 497 22.45 16.49 -19.79
C ASN A 497 21.16 16.83 -20.57
N PRO A 498 21.04 18.03 -21.18
CA PRO A 498 22.07 19.07 -21.32
C PRO A 498 22.51 19.73 -20.00
N ILE A 499 23.78 20.13 -19.93
CA ILE A 499 24.35 20.80 -18.74
C ILE A 499 23.65 22.14 -18.50
N ARG A 500 23.36 22.42 -17.23
CA ARG A 500 22.80 23.68 -16.74
C ARG A 500 23.78 24.34 -15.78
N GLU A 501 23.75 25.66 -15.70
CA GLU A 501 24.56 26.44 -14.73
C GLU A 501 26.06 26.12 -14.78
N ASN A 502 26.58 25.82 -15.97
CA ASN A 502 27.98 25.50 -16.25
C ASN A 502 28.56 24.30 -15.47
N LYS A 503 27.73 23.42 -14.90
CA LYS A 503 28.22 22.24 -14.17
C LYS A 503 27.47 20.98 -14.56
N GLY A 504 28.22 20.00 -15.04
CA GLY A 504 27.78 18.61 -15.17
C GLY A 504 28.53 17.71 -14.21
N THR A 505 28.00 16.53 -13.94
CA THR A 505 28.67 15.47 -13.18
C THR A 505 28.76 14.24 -14.06
N PHE A 506 29.97 13.73 -14.29
CA PHE A 506 30.15 12.40 -14.84
C PHE A 506 29.97 11.39 -13.72
N ARG A 507 29.13 10.38 -13.97
CA ARG A 507 28.94 9.24 -13.09
C ARG A 507 29.24 7.97 -13.84
N VAL A 508 30.12 7.17 -13.26
CA VAL A 508 30.44 5.83 -13.71
C VAL A 508 30.15 4.87 -12.57
N GLU A 509 29.33 3.89 -12.88
CA GLU A 509 29.00 2.78 -12.01
C GLU A 509 29.72 1.54 -12.52
N SER A 510 30.49 0.92 -11.65
CA SER A 510 31.37 -0.18 -11.99
C SER A 510 31.36 -1.27 -10.95
N VAL A 511 31.68 -2.50 -11.36
CA VAL A 511 31.76 -3.67 -10.49
C VAL A 511 33.19 -4.13 -10.39
N ASN A 512 33.72 -4.21 -9.16
CA ASN A 512 35.09 -4.66 -8.89
C ASN A 512 36.17 -3.96 -9.74
N ALA A 513 35.98 -2.68 -10.08
CA ALA A 513 37.00 -1.92 -10.79
C ALA A 513 38.12 -1.53 -9.83
N GLU A 514 39.33 -1.42 -10.36
CA GLU A 514 40.48 -0.89 -9.64
C GLU A 514 40.88 0.50 -10.14
N LYS A 515 40.57 0.80 -11.40
CA LYS A 515 40.75 2.13 -11.98
C LYS A 515 39.62 2.43 -12.96
N VAL A 516 39.05 3.61 -12.82
CA VAL A 516 38.10 4.21 -13.75
C VAL A 516 38.72 5.49 -14.31
N GLU A 517 38.73 5.63 -15.64
CA GLU A 517 39.27 6.79 -16.36
C GLU A 517 38.30 7.24 -17.46
N ILE A 518 38.04 8.53 -17.56
CA ILE A 518 37.26 9.16 -18.62
C ILE A 518 38.15 10.18 -19.32
N VAL A 519 38.29 10.05 -20.64
CA VAL A 519 38.97 11.03 -21.49
C VAL A 519 37.95 11.75 -22.36
N LEU A 520 37.91 13.08 -22.27
CA LEU A 520 36.96 13.90 -23.01
C LEU A 520 37.56 14.45 -24.30
N TYR A 521 36.72 14.48 -25.34
CA TYR A 521 37.03 15.03 -26.64
C TYR A 521 35.89 15.91 -27.15
N ASP A 522 36.21 16.92 -27.95
CA ASP A 522 35.21 17.66 -28.74
C ASP A 522 34.71 16.86 -29.95
N LEU A 523 33.76 17.43 -30.70
CA LEU A 523 33.19 16.80 -31.90
C LEU A 523 34.24 16.55 -33.01
N ALA A 524 35.33 17.31 -33.03
CA ALA A 524 36.43 17.13 -33.98
C ALA A 524 37.48 16.11 -33.50
N GLY A 525 37.32 15.57 -32.28
CA GLY A 525 38.22 14.61 -31.66
C GLY A 525 39.42 15.25 -30.97
N TYR A 526 39.42 16.57 -30.72
CA TYR A 526 40.46 17.20 -29.92
C TYR A 526 40.23 16.93 -28.45
N TYR A 527 41.32 16.61 -27.75
CA TYR A 527 41.34 16.39 -26.32
C TYR A 527 40.88 17.62 -25.54
N ILE A 528 40.02 17.40 -24.54
CA ILE A 528 39.52 18.42 -23.62
C ILE A 528 40.10 18.22 -22.22
N ASP A 529 39.85 17.06 -21.59
CA ASP A 529 40.26 16.79 -20.21
C ASP A 529 40.30 15.28 -19.90
N THR A 530 40.87 14.90 -18.75
CA THR A 530 40.88 13.52 -18.24
C THR A 530 40.52 13.47 -16.76
N TYR A 531 39.58 12.60 -16.42
CA TYR A 531 39.20 12.27 -15.05
C TYR A 531 39.60 10.83 -14.74
N SER A 532 40.25 10.59 -13.60
CA SER A 532 40.65 9.24 -13.19
C SER A 532 40.50 9.06 -11.69
N LYS A 533 40.13 7.86 -11.26
CA LYS A 533 40.06 7.44 -9.85
C LYS A 533 40.52 6.00 -9.72
N ASN A 534 41.38 5.75 -8.75
CA ASN A 534 41.67 4.38 -8.32
C ASN A 534 40.60 3.99 -7.29
N VAL A 535 40.03 2.81 -7.44
CA VAL A 535 39.00 2.29 -6.55
C VAL A 535 39.57 1.10 -5.77
N THR A 536 39.31 1.09 -4.47
CA THR A 536 39.93 0.14 -3.53
C THR A 536 38.92 -0.80 -2.87
N THR A 537 37.63 -0.54 -3.03
CA THR A 537 36.54 -1.35 -2.48
C THR A 537 36.20 -2.48 -3.46
N SER A 538 35.77 -3.64 -2.98
CA SER A 538 35.08 -4.64 -3.81
C SER A 538 33.60 -4.26 -3.93
N GLY A 539 32.85 -4.94 -4.81
CA GLY A 539 31.40 -4.68 -4.92
C GLY A 539 31.04 -3.73 -6.04
N ASN A 540 29.87 -3.11 -5.89
CA ASN A 540 29.39 -2.04 -6.73
C ASN A 540 30.10 -0.75 -6.30
N GLN A 541 30.43 0.09 -7.29
CA GLN A 541 31.25 1.26 -7.05
C GLN A 541 30.72 2.42 -7.88
N ILE A 542 30.66 3.59 -7.24
CA ILE A 542 30.29 4.82 -7.91
C ILE A 542 31.49 5.76 -7.92
N SER A 543 31.87 6.20 -9.12
CA SER A 543 32.87 7.24 -9.34
C SER A 543 32.23 8.44 -9.99
N GLU A 544 32.33 9.59 -9.31
CA GLU A 544 31.78 10.86 -9.78
C GLU A 544 32.87 11.92 -9.90
N TRP A 545 32.76 12.73 -10.95
CA TRP A 545 33.59 13.92 -11.17
C TRP A 545 32.73 15.07 -11.64
N VAL A 546 32.88 16.23 -11.00
CA VAL A 546 32.26 17.48 -11.44
C VAL A 546 33.05 18.02 -12.64
N TRP A 547 32.33 18.29 -13.73
CA TRP A 547 32.83 18.92 -14.93
C TRP A 547 32.33 20.37 -15.00
N ASP A 548 33.25 21.31 -14.78
CA ASP A 548 33.01 22.74 -14.95
C ASP A 548 33.17 23.11 -16.43
N VAL A 549 32.09 23.57 -17.05
CA VAL A 549 32.05 23.92 -18.47
C VAL A 549 32.01 25.44 -18.69
N SER A 550 32.36 26.24 -17.68
CA SER A 550 32.30 27.71 -17.77
C SER A 550 33.15 28.28 -18.92
N ASP A 551 34.27 27.63 -19.26
CA ASP A 551 35.19 28.00 -20.33
C ASP A 551 35.11 27.07 -21.55
N ILE A 552 34.07 26.25 -21.65
CA ILE A 552 33.88 25.25 -22.71
C ILE A 552 32.74 25.68 -23.63
N GLU A 553 32.94 25.57 -24.95
CA GLU A 553 31.92 25.96 -25.93
C GLU A 553 30.68 25.06 -25.84
N SER A 554 29.49 25.62 -26.08
CA SER A 554 28.27 24.81 -26.15
C SER A 554 28.33 23.86 -27.35
N GLY A 555 28.11 22.56 -27.13
CA GLY A 555 28.19 21.57 -28.19
C GLY A 555 28.00 20.14 -27.69
N VAL A 556 28.30 19.19 -28.57
CA VAL A 556 28.32 17.75 -28.26
C VAL A 556 29.77 17.31 -28.07
N TYR A 557 30.00 16.57 -27.00
CA TYR A 557 31.32 16.06 -26.59
C TYR A 557 31.28 14.54 -26.50
N PHE A 558 32.44 13.90 -26.72
CA PHE A 558 32.61 12.47 -26.59
C PHE A 558 33.46 12.15 -25.36
N GLY A 559 32.97 11.25 -24.50
CA GLY A 559 33.76 10.66 -23.42
C GLY A 559 34.20 9.25 -23.79
N HIS A 560 35.50 8.99 -23.78
CA HIS A 560 36.06 7.65 -23.82
C HIS A 560 36.24 7.14 -22.39
N LEU A 561 35.57 6.04 -22.04
CA LEU A 561 35.62 5.44 -20.70
C LEU A 561 36.45 4.17 -20.72
N ASP A 562 37.49 4.15 -19.90
CA ASP A 562 38.31 2.99 -19.60
C ASP A 562 38.11 2.56 -18.15
N VAL A 563 37.63 1.32 -17.96
CA VAL A 563 37.51 0.69 -16.65
C VAL A 563 38.35 -0.57 -16.63
N SER A 564 39.22 -0.68 -15.62
CA SER A 564 40.17 -1.78 -15.53
C SER A 564 40.22 -2.36 -14.12
N LYS A 565 40.50 -3.67 -14.08
CA LYS A 565 40.86 -4.44 -12.90
C LYS A 565 42.29 -4.90 -13.15
N ASN A 566 43.28 -4.52 -12.33
CA ASN A 566 44.62 -5.06 -12.54
C ASN A 566 44.57 -6.55 -12.19
N SER A 567 44.68 -7.39 -13.21
CA SER A 567 44.96 -8.80 -13.02
C SER A 567 46.31 -8.94 -12.28
N LYS A 568 46.27 -9.36 -11.02
CA LYS A 568 47.42 -10.00 -10.37
C LYS A 568 47.41 -11.49 -10.65
#